data_AF-A0A5S3XSQ7-F1
#
_entry.id   AF-A0A5S3XSQ7-F1
#
_cell.length_a   1.000
_cell.length_b   1.000
_cell.length_c   1.000
_cell.angle_alpha   90.00
_cell.angle_beta   90.00
_cell.angle_gamma   90.00
#
_symmetry.space_group_name_H-M   'P 1'
#
loop_
_entity.id
_entity.type
_entity.pdbx_description
1 polymer ?
#
loop_
_entity_poly.entity_id
_entity_poly.type
_entity_poly.pdbx_seq_one_letter_code
_entity_poly.pdbx_strand_id
1 'polypeptide(L)' 'ENVSFGFLEATPITIPRGPRINLNANFELDNTLEAPLAKGTKVGTLYVQLEGEEIPQYPLVTREEVESVSI' A
#
# COMPACT_ATOMS: atom_id res chain seq x y z
N GLU A 1 8.62 -15.07 -9.41
CA GLU A 1 8.32 -13.76 -10.05
C GLU A 1 7.70 -12.85 -8.99
N ASN A 2 7.81 -11.52 -9.10
CA ASN A 2 7.31 -10.58 -8.08
C ASN A 2 6.09 -9.84 -8.60
N VAL A 3 5.01 -9.83 -7.83
CA VAL A 3 3.81 -9.03 -8.11
C VAL A 3 3.96 -7.64 -7.49
N SER A 4 3.67 -6.58 -8.25
CA SER A 4 3.77 -5.20 -7.78
C SER A 4 2.40 -4.63 -7.41
N PHE A 5 2.23 -4.33 -6.11
CA PHE A 5 1.08 -3.60 -5.56
C PHE A 5 1.45 -2.14 -5.34
N GLY A 6 0.46 -1.24 -5.36
CA GLY A 6 0.74 0.17 -5.14
C GLY A 6 -0.51 1.05 -5.11
N PHE A 7 -0.33 2.30 -5.49
CA PHE A 7 -1.41 3.27 -5.59
C PHE A 7 -1.68 3.60 -7.05
N LEU A 8 -2.95 3.69 -7.44
CA LEU A 8 -3.33 4.19 -8.77
C LEU A 8 -3.08 5.69 -8.90
N GLU A 9 -3.23 6.42 -7.78
CA GLU A 9 -3.06 7.87 -7.72
C GLU A 9 -1.95 8.23 -6.72
N ALA A 10 -1.11 9.19 -7.09
CA ALA A 10 -0.10 9.71 -6.17
C ALA A 10 -0.81 10.35 -4.98
N THR A 11 -0.56 9.82 -3.78
CA THR A 11 -1.18 10.33 -2.56
C THR A 11 -0.13 11.12 -1.77
N PRO A 12 0.00 12.44 -1.99
CA PRO A 12 1.04 13.23 -1.36
C PRO A 12 0.77 13.36 0.14
N ILE A 13 1.79 13.03 0.94
CA ILE A 13 1.76 13.20 2.40
C ILE A 13 2.61 14.41 2.72
N THR A 14 2.04 15.40 3.43
CA THR A 14 2.77 16.56 3.89
C THR A 14 3.32 16.28 5.28
N ILE A 15 4.65 16.26 5.41
CA ILE A 15 5.31 16.02 6.69
C ILE A 15 6.02 17.31 7.13
N PRO A 16 5.83 17.76 8.39
CA PRO A 16 6.55 18.91 8.90
C PRO A 16 8.06 18.66 8.86
N ARG A 17 8.80 19.70 8.48
CA ARG A 17 10.25 19.62 8.27
C ARG A 17 10.95 19.49 9.63
N GLY A 18 11.45 18.30 9.94
CA GLY A 18 12.19 17.98 11.17
C GLY A 18 13.56 17.33 10.87
N PRO A 19 14.49 17.33 11.85
CA PRO A 19 15.86 16.88 11.63
C PRO A 19 15.98 15.36 11.38
N ARG A 20 15.01 14.57 11.85
CA ARG A 20 14.83 13.15 11.55
C ARG A 20 13.34 12.85 11.62
N ILE A 21 12.82 12.20 10.58
CA ILE A 21 11.44 11.73 10.54
C ILE A 21 11.53 10.21 10.45
N ASN A 22 10.94 9.52 11.41
CA ASN A 22 10.78 8.08 11.40
C ASN A 22 9.40 7.71 10.85
N LEU A 23 9.37 7.37 9.57
CA LEU A 23 8.18 6.89 8.88
C LEU A 23 8.19 5.36 8.87
N ASN A 24 7.19 4.75 9.48
CA ASN A 24 6.95 3.32 9.41
C ASN A 24 5.72 3.05 8.54
N ALA A 25 5.81 2.09 7.63
CA ALA A 25 4.72 1.73 6.72
C ALA A 25 4.45 0.24 6.86
N ASN A 26 3.25 -0.09 7.30
CA ASN A 26 2.76 -1.44 7.48
C ASN A 26 1.56 -1.64 6.55
N PHE A 27 1.47 -2.78 5.88
CA PHE A 27 0.32 -3.08 5.04
C PHE A 27 -0.44 -4.27 5.60
N GLU A 28 -1.75 -4.23 5.47
CA GLU A 28 -2.64 -5.34 5.79
C GLU A 28 -3.39 -5.70 4.51
N LEU A 29 -3.43 -7.00 4.20
CA LEU A 29 -4.22 -7.50 3.09
C LEU A 29 -5.58 -7.92 3.63
N ASP A 30 -6.64 -7.41 3.01
CA ASP A 30 -8.01 -7.69 3.45
C ASP A 30 -8.36 -9.17 3.22
N ASN A 31 -7.75 -9.81 2.22
CA ASN A 31 -7.97 -11.20 1.84
C ASN A 31 -6.70 -11.84 1.26
N THR A 32 -6.72 -13.17 1.16
CA THR A 32 -5.73 -13.92 0.37
C THR A 32 -5.82 -13.47 -1.09
N LEU A 33 -4.69 -13.06 -1.66
CA LEU A 33 -4.65 -12.54 -3.03
C LEU A 33 -4.71 -13.70 -4.02
N GLU A 34 -5.92 -14.02 -4.44
CA GLU A 34 -6.17 -14.96 -5.53
C GLU A 34 -6.22 -14.21 -6.84
N ALA A 35 -5.32 -14.56 -7.75
CA ALA A 35 -5.37 -14.03 -9.09
C ALA A 35 -6.42 -14.80 -9.95
N PRO A 36 -6.87 -14.21 -11.07
CA PRO A 36 -6.45 -12.93 -11.64
C PRO A 36 -7.07 -11.73 -10.90
N LEU A 37 -6.26 -10.74 -10.56
CA LEU A 37 -6.74 -9.47 -9.99
C LEU A 37 -6.70 -8.39 -11.07
N ALA A 38 -7.88 -7.84 -11.39
CA ALA A 38 -7.98 -6.73 -12.33
C ALA A 38 -7.24 -5.49 -11.79
N LYS A 39 -6.73 -4.65 -12.68
CA LYS A 39 -6.10 -3.38 -12.31
C LYS A 39 -7.07 -2.48 -11.53
N GLY A 40 -6.60 -1.88 -10.45
CA GLY A 40 -7.37 -1.01 -9.57
C GLY A 40 -8.23 -1.73 -8.54
N THR A 41 -8.09 -3.05 -8.42
CA THR A 41 -8.77 -3.81 -7.36
C THR A 41 -8.15 -3.47 -6.02
N LYS A 42 -8.99 -3.10 -5.04
CA LYS A 42 -8.55 -2.92 -3.65
C LYS A 42 -8.17 -4.28 -3.08
N VAL A 43 -6.93 -4.40 -2.64
CA VAL A 43 -6.35 -5.65 -2.11
C VAL A 43 -6.01 -5.56 -0.63
N GLY A 44 -6.04 -4.35 -0.07
CA GLY A 44 -5.74 -4.14 1.33
C GLY A 44 -5.65 -2.66 1.70
N THR A 45 -4.96 -2.41 2.79
CA THR A 45 -4.81 -1.09 3.39
C THR A 45 -3.36 -0.87 3.82
N LEU A 46 -2.79 0.27 3.44
CA LEU A 46 -1.50 0.73 3.96
C LEU A 46 -1.75 1.61 5.20
N TYR A 47 -1.19 1.16 6.30
CA TYR A 47 -1.09 1.88 7.56
C TYR A 47 0.28 2.55 7.60
N VAL A 48 0.28 3.85 7.80
CA VAL A 48 1.50 4.60 7.94
C VAL A 48 1.52 5.20 9.34
N GLN A 49 2.67 5.13 9.97
CA GLN A 49 2.91 5.68 11.29
C GLN A 49 4.08 6.66 11.21
N LEU A 50 3.87 7.85 11.77
CA LEU A 50 4.85 8.92 11.80
C LEU A 50 5.18 9.19 13.25
N GLU A 51 6.42 8.94 13.68
CA GLU A 51 6.83 9.16 15.09
C GLU A 51 5.94 8.44 16.13
N GLY A 52 5.30 7.32 15.73
CA GLY A 52 4.37 6.57 16.58
C GLY A 52 2.93 7.09 16.57
N GLU A 53 2.63 8.14 15.80
CA GLU A 53 1.27 8.61 15.54
C GLU A 53 0.71 7.97 14.26
N GLU A 54 -0.52 7.46 14.33
CA GLU A 54 -1.21 6.91 13.17
C GLU A 54 -1.65 8.03 12.23
N ILE A 55 -1.18 7.99 10.99
CA ILE A 55 -1.66 8.88 9.94
C ILE A 55 -2.82 8.22 9.17
N PRO A 56 -3.58 8.96 8.34
CA PRO A 56 -4.70 8.41 7.59
C PRO A 56 -4.31 7.17 6.78
N GLN A 57 -5.19 6.17 6.80
CA GLN A 57 -5.02 4.91 6.09
C GLN A 57 -5.24 5.10 4.59
N TYR A 58 -4.45 4.40 3.78
CA TYR A 58 -4.54 4.48 2.33
C TYR A 58 -4.95 3.14 1.71
N PRO A 59 -5.93 3.10 0.80
CA PRO A 59 -6.32 1.85 0.14
C PRO A 59 -5.19 1.38 -0.78
N LEU A 60 -4.76 0.12 -0.60
CA LEU A 60 -3.80 -0.53 -1.47
C LEU A 60 -4.53 -1.13 -2.67
N VAL A 61 -4.07 -0.82 -3.88
CA VAL A 61 -4.71 -1.24 -5.13
C VAL A 61 -3.70 -1.90 -6.08
N THR A 62 -4.20 -2.74 -6.98
CA THR A 62 -3.37 -3.34 -8.03
C THR A 62 -3.02 -2.29 -9.09
N ARG A 63 -1.72 -2.07 -9.35
CA ARG A 63 -1.27 -1.08 -10.35
C ARG A 63 -1.34 -1.62 -11.78
N GLU A 64 -1.15 -2.92 -11.91
CA GLU A 64 -1.20 -3.71 -13.13
C GLU A 64 -2.13 -4.89 -12.91
N GLU A 65 -2.61 -5.49 -14.00
CA GLU A 65 -3.35 -6.76 -13.91
C GLU A 65 -2.41 -7.83 -13.38
N VAL A 66 -2.76 -8.39 -12.22
CA VAL A 66 -1.94 -9.42 -11.59
C VAL A 66 -2.46 -10.76 -12.06
N GLU A 67 -1.73 -11.38 -12.99
CA GLU A 67 -1.85 -12.81 -13.26
C GLU A 67 -1.08 -13.58 -12.18
N SER A 68 -1.67 -14.67 -11.70
CA SER A 68 -1.16 -15.43 -10.55
C SER A 68 0.26 -15.90 -10.79
N VAL A 69 1.16 -15.60 -9.86
CA VAL A 69 2.30 -16.48 -9.63
C VAL A 69 2.18 -16.99 -8.21
N SER A 70 1.68 -18.23 -8.12
CA SER A 70 1.76 -19.03 -6.90
C SER A 70 3.24 -19.31 -6.62
N ILE A 71 3.67 -19.00 -5.40
CA ILE A 71 4.84 -19.62 -4.77
C ILE A 71 4.38 -20.78 -3.90
#